data_AF-A0A925JH71-F1
#
_entry.id   AF-A0A925JH71-F1
#
_cell.length_a   1.000
_cell.length_b   1.000
_cell.length_c   1.000
_cell.angle_alpha   90.00
_cell.angle_beta   90.00
_cell.angle_gamma   90.00
#
_symmetry.space_group_name_H-M   'P 1'
#
loop_
_entity.id
_entity.type
_entity.pdbx_description
1 polymer ?
#
loop_
_entity_poly.entity_id
_entity_poly.type
_entity_poly.pdbx_seq_one_letter_code
_entity_poly.pdbx_strand_id
1 'polypeptide(L)'
;KELGNQGLKATDVPVVAFSVGEEELRGVDTKPLVGHLAAWNYFQSIKNPTNTEFIKKWGDYAKAKGIAGHKDKPLTNDPMEATYIGINMWKQAVEKAKSTDTDKVIAAMAGQTFKAPSGIVSKMDEKNHHLHKSVFIGEVKADGQFNVVWKTPGPVKAKPWSPYIEGNASKPDEPVKK
;
A
#
# COMPACT_ATOMS: atom_id res chain seq x y z
N LYS A 1 7.25 2.01 20.25
CA LYS A 1 8.33 2.58 21.09
C LYS A 1 8.12 2.26 22.56
N GLU A 2 7.02 2.73 23.18
CA GLU A 2 6.81 2.54 24.62
C GLU A 2 6.75 1.06 25.05
N LEU A 3 6.04 0.21 24.32
CA LEU A 3 6.00 -1.23 24.62
C LEU A 3 7.41 -1.87 24.63
N GLY A 4 8.26 -1.52 23.65
CA GLY A 4 9.64 -1.98 23.61
C GLY A 4 10.51 -1.41 24.75
N ASN A 5 10.27 -0.16 25.17
CA ASN A 5 10.94 0.43 26.34
C ASN A 5 10.57 -0.31 27.65
N GLN A 6 9.34 -0.83 27.73
CA GLN A 6 8.86 -1.65 28.84
C GLN A 6 9.34 -3.11 28.75
N GLY A 7 10.18 -3.45 27.77
CA GLY A 7 10.74 -4.79 27.60
C GLY A 7 9.77 -5.82 26.99
N LEU A 8 8.60 -5.40 26.49
CA LEU A 8 7.68 -6.30 25.81
C LEU A 8 8.25 -6.71 24.46
N LYS A 9 8.53 -8.01 24.30
CA LYS A 9 9.04 -8.57 23.05
C LYS A 9 7.88 -9.06 22.19
N ALA A 10 8.12 -9.12 20.88
CA ALA A 10 7.17 -9.71 19.94
C ALA A 10 6.84 -11.18 20.24
N THR A 11 7.77 -11.92 20.86
CA THR A 11 7.56 -13.30 21.31
C THR A 11 6.65 -13.43 22.51
N ASP A 12 6.54 -12.37 23.32
CA ASP A 12 5.74 -12.36 24.55
C ASP A 12 4.33 -11.86 24.22
N VAL A 13 4.24 -10.69 23.56
CA VAL A 13 2.98 -10.08 23.11
C VAL A 13 3.20 -9.52 21.70
N PRO A 14 2.78 -10.23 20.64
CA PRO A 14 2.92 -9.73 19.28
C PRO A 14 1.99 -8.54 19.05
N VAL A 15 2.55 -7.44 18.55
CA VAL A 15 1.82 -6.25 18.12
C VAL A 15 1.71 -6.28 16.60
N VAL A 16 0.51 -6.02 16.09
CA VAL A 16 0.25 -5.85 14.66
C VAL A 16 -0.15 -4.39 14.41
N ALA A 17 0.58 -3.70 13.55
CA ALA A 17 0.27 -2.34 13.12
C ALA A 17 -0.37 -2.31 11.73
N PHE A 18 -1.37 -1.44 11.55
CA PHE A 18 -2.05 -1.21 10.26
C PHE A 18 -1.68 0.15 9.63
N SER A 19 -0.74 0.88 10.25
CA SER A 19 -0.39 2.25 9.87
C SER A 19 1.10 2.57 9.97
N VAL A 20 1.95 1.61 10.34
CA VAL A 20 3.41 1.80 10.44
C VAL A 20 4.07 1.25 9.18
N GLY A 21 4.66 2.11 8.37
CA GLY A 21 5.45 1.75 7.19
C GLY A 21 6.93 2.09 7.35
N GLU A 22 7.68 1.92 6.27
CA GLU A 22 9.12 2.13 6.25
C GLU A 22 9.50 3.58 6.58
N GLU A 23 8.71 4.56 6.14
CA GLU A 23 8.93 5.98 6.43
C GLU A 23 8.84 6.29 7.92
N GLU A 24 7.84 5.75 8.60
CA GLU A 24 7.69 5.92 10.05
C GLU A 24 8.83 5.24 10.82
N LEU A 25 9.26 4.06 10.36
CA LEU A 25 10.37 3.32 10.98
C LEU A 25 11.73 4.01 10.83
N ARG A 26 11.93 4.81 9.78
CA ARG A 26 13.17 5.58 9.57
C ARG A 26 13.45 6.53 10.74
N GLY A 27 12.42 7.06 11.39
CA GLY A 27 12.53 8.06 12.45
C GLY A 27 12.77 7.50 13.86
N VAL A 28 12.89 6.18 14.04
CA VAL A 28 12.95 5.54 15.35
C VAL A 28 14.03 4.45 15.42
N ASP A 29 14.45 4.09 16.65
CA ASP A 29 15.23 2.85 16.85
C ASP A 29 14.30 1.65 16.68
N THR A 30 14.59 0.84 15.66
CA THR A 30 13.78 -0.30 15.25
C THR A 30 14.18 -1.59 15.96
N LYS A 31 15.31 -1.64 16.67
CA LYS A 31 15.76 -2.86 17.38
C LYS A 31 14.71 -3.38 18.38
N PRO A 32 14.03 -2.54 19.18
CA PRO A 32 12.98 -3.01 20.09
C PRO A 32 11.69 -3.42 19.35
N LEU A 33 11.60 -3.16 18.04
CA LEU A 33 10.41 -3.45 17.24
C LEU A 33 10.55 -4.73 16.40
N VAL A 34 11.74 -5.34 16.38
CA VAL A 34 12.02 -6.55 15.60
C VAL A 34 11.05 -7.67 15.99
N GLY A 35 10.46 -8.33 14.99
CA GLY A 35 9.49 -9.40 15.20
C GLY A 35 8.04 -8.92 15.31
N HIS A 36 7.78 -7.63 15.59
CA HIS A 36 6.43 -7.10 15.50
C HIS A 36 5.97 -7.06 14.04
N LEU A 37 4.66 -7.08 13.84
CA LEU A 37 4.06 -7.24 12.53
C LEU A 37 3.44 -5.95 12.03
N ALA A 38 3.41 -5.78 10.72
CA ALA A 38 2.60 -4.80 10.03
C ALA A 38 1.76 -5.47 8.95
N ALA A 39 0.54 -4.98 8.74
CA ALA A 39 -0.35 -5.43 7.69
C ALA A 39 -0.54 -4.30 6.67
N TRP A 40 -0.14 -4.53 5.42
CA TRP A 40 -0.16 -3.54 4.33
C TRP A 40 -0.46 -4.19 2.99
N ASN A 41 -0.65 -3.40 1.93
CA ASN A 41 -0.82 -3.91 0.57
C ASN A 41 0.49 -3.92 -0.23
N TYR A 42 1.55 -3.33 0.31
CA TYR A 42 2.87 -3.24 -0.28
C TYR A 42 3.94 -3.06 0.80
N PHE A 43 5.11 -3.64 0.55
CA PHE A 43 6.35 -3.35 1.28
C PHE A 43 7.47 -3.13 0.25
N GLN A 44 8.38 -2.19 0.52
CA GLN A 44 9.53 -1.93 -0.35
C GLN A 44 10.39 -3.17 -0.57
N SER A 45 10.46 -4.07 0.41
CA SER A 45 11.29 -5.27 0.37
C SER A 45 10.81 -6.35 -0.60
N ILE A 46 9.62 -6.23 -1.20
CA ILE A 46 9.07 -7.19 -2.15
C ILE A 46 9.97 -7.28 -3.39
N LYS A 47 10.39 -8.49 -3.77
CA LYS A 47 11.27 -8.70 -4.93
C LYS A 47 10.47 -9.02 -6.19
N ASN A 48 10.37 -8.07 -7.10
CA ASN A 48 9.90 -8.29 -8.47
C ASN A 48 10.37 -7.15 -9.39
N PRO A 49 10.36 -7.33 -10.73
CA PRO A 49 10.85 -6.32 -11.66
C PRO A 49 10.12 -4.98 -11.58
N THR A 50 8.79 -5.00 -11.38
CA THR A 50 7.97 -3.78 -11.30
C THR A 50 8.30 -2.97 -10.04
N ASN A 51 8.57 -3.63 -8.91
CA ASN A 51 9.02 -2.94 -7.70
C ASN A 51 10.42 -2.35 -7.86
N THR A 52 11.35 -3.12 -8.43
CA THR A 52 12.72 -2.64 -8.68
C THR A 52 12.71 -1.37 -9.53
N GLU A 53 11.88 -1.33 -10.57
CA GLU A 53 11.72 -0.15 -11.42
C GLU A 53 11.11 1.03 -10.66
N PHE A 54 10.07 0.79 -9.85
CA PHE A 54 9.42 1.81 -9.03
C PHE A 54 10.39 2.46 -8.03
N ILE A 55 11.12 1.65 -7.25
CA ILE A 55 12.12 2.12 -6.29
C ILE A 55 13.23 2.90 -7.00
N LYS A 56 13.70 2.41 -8.15
CA LYS A 56 14.72 3.11 -8.94
C LYS A 56 14.24 4.47 -9.44
N LYS A 57 13.03 4.55 -10.03
CA LYS A 57 12.45 5.81 -10.51
C LYS A 57 12.33 6.82 -9.39
N TRP A 58 11.84 6.40 -8.23
CA TRP A 58 11.77 7.27 -7.05
C TRP A 58 13.16 7.71 -6.58
N GLY A 59 14.12 6.80 -6.47
CA GLY A 59 15.48 7.12 -6.05
C GLY A 59 16.18 8.09 -6.98
N ASP A 60 16.07 7.89 -8.30
CA ASP A 60 16.64 8.80 -9.30
C ASP A 60 16.01 10.19 -9.21
N TYR A 61 14.69 10.27 -9.08
CA TYR A 61 13.97 11.53 -8.90
C TYR A 61 14.37 12.24 -7.60
N ALA A 62 14.36 11.53 -6.48
CA ALA A 62 14.68 12.07 -5.16
C ALA A 62 16.11 12.61 -5.10
N LYS A 63 17.07 11.90 -5.72
CA LYS A 63 18.45 12.35 -5.85
C LYS A 63 18.54 13.60 -6.73
N ALA A 64 17.91 13.61 -7.90
CA ALA A 64 17.94 14.75 -8.83
C ALA A 64 17.30 16.01 -8.25
N LYS A 65 16.27 15.86 -7.40
CA LYS A 65 15.58 16.97 -6.73
C LYS A 65 16.13 17.32 -5.35
N GLY A 66 17.16 16.60 -4.88
CA GLY A 66 17.74 16.84 -3.55
C GLY A 66 16.74 16.65 -2.41
N ILE A 67 15.78 15.72 -2.55
CA ILE A 67 14.73 15.50 -1.55
C ILE A 67 15.37 15.03 -0.24
N ALA A 68 15.17 15.82 0.82
CA ALA A 68 15.71 15.54 2.14
C ALA A 68 15.25 14.16 2.63
N GLY A 69 16.16 13.39 3.24
CA GLY A 69 15.90 12.02 3.70
C GLY A 69 15.89 10.95 2.61
N HIS A 70 15.75 11.31 1.32
CA HIS A 70 15.61 10.35 0.23
C HIS A 70 16.72 10.41 -0.82
N LYS A 71 17.46 11.52 -0.92
CA LYS A 71 18.54 11.67 -1.92
C LYS A 71 19.64 10.59 -1.82
N ASP A 72 19.96 10.17 -0.60
CA ASP A 72 21.05 9.22 -0.31
C ASP A 72 20.53 7.81 0.03
N LYS A 73 19.36 7.74 0.67
CA LYS A 73 18.72 6.50 1.12
C LYS A 73 17.24 6.49 0.72
N PRO A 74 16.94 6.31 -0.59
CA PRO A 74 15.57 6.34 -1.06
C PRO A 74 14.77 5.20 -0.42
N LEU A 75 13.54 5.54 -0.08
CA LEU A 75 12.61 4.65 0.61
C LEU A 75 11.20 4.88 0.04
N THR A 76 10.43 3.82 -0.05
CA THR A 76 9.03 3.80 -0.47
C THR A 76 8.21 3.09 0.59
N ASN A 77 6.92 3.38 0.65
CA ASN A 77 5.95 2.74 1.53
C ASN A 77 4.61 2.51 0.80
N ASP A 78 3.65 1.86 1.45
CA ASP A 78 2.34 1.54 0.85
C ASP A 78 1.56 2.76 0.35
N PRO A 79 1.46 3.89 1.08
CA PRO A 79 0.81 5.11 0.57
C PRO A 79 1.43 5.66 -0.72
N MET A 80 2.75 5.61 -0.86
CA MET A 80 3.43 6.01 -2.09
C MET A 80 3.09 5.07 -3.25
N GLU A 81 3.04 3.75 -3.01
CA GLU A 81 2.62 2.77 -4.00
C GLU A 81 1.16 2.98 -4.43
N ALA A 82 0.26 3.21 -3.47
CA ALA A 82 -1.15 3.48 -3.75
C ALA A 82 -1.33 4.74 -4.61
N THR A 83 -0.58 5.80 -4.30
CA THR A 83 -0.58 7.05 -5.09
C THR A 83 -0.04 6.81 -6.50
N TYR A 84 1.04 6.04 -6.63
CA TYR A 84 1.61 5.68 -7.93
C TYR A 84 0.62 4.91 -8.79
N ILE A 85 -0.12 3.95 -8.22
CA ILE A 85 -1.20 3.25 -8.95
C ILE A 85 -2.29 4.25 -9.36
N GLY A 86 -2.79 5.04 -8.40
CA GLY A 86 -3.92 5.95 -8.61
C GLY A 86 -3.68 6.96 -9.73
N ILE A 87 -2.52 7.61 -9.75
CA ILE A 87 -2.22 8.61 -10.79
C ILE A 87 -2.04 7.98 -12.17
N ASN A 88 -1.49 6.77 -12.25
CA ASN A 88 -1.34 6.05 -13.52
C ASN A 88 -2.69 5.54 -14.05
N MET A 89 -3.57 5.03 -13.19
CA MET A 89 -4.94 4.68 -13.58
C MET A 89 -5.73 5.92 -14.00
N TRP A 90 -5.58 7.05 -13.29
CA TRP A 90 -6.18 8.32 -13.73
C TRP A 90 -5.71 8.74 -15.12
N LYS A 91 -4.40 8.66 -15.38
CA LYS A 91 -3.85 8.91 -16.72
C LYS A 91 -4.48 7.99 -17.77
N GLN A 92 -4.56 6.68 -17.50
CA GLN A 92 -5.20 5.72 -18.40
C GLN A 92 -6.67 6.05 -18.66
N ALA A 93 -7.40 6.51 -17.63
CA ALA A 93 -8.79 6.94 -17.74
C ALA A 93 -8.94 8.17 -18.64
N VAL A 94 -8.08 9.18 -18.47
CA VAL A 94 -8.03 10.37 -19.31
C VAL A 94 -7.74 10.02 -20.76
N GLU A 95 -6.76 9.14 -21.01
CA GLU A 95 -6.41 8.67 -22.35
C GLU A 95 -7.57 7.90 -23.00
N LYS A 96 -8.22 7.01 -22.26
CA LYS A 96 -9.40 6.25 -22.70
C LYS A 96 -10.60 7.16 -23.00
N ALA A 97 -10.85 8.14 -22.13
CA ALA A 97 -11.94 9.11 -22.28
C ALA A 97 -11.66 10.18 -23.34
N LYS A 98 -10.40 10.34 -23.76
CA LYS A 98 -9.91 11.46 -24.59
C LYS A 98 -10.35 12.81 -24.02
N SER A 99 -10.38 12.92 -22.70
CA SER A 99 -10.91 14.07 -21.98
C SER A 99 -10.44 14.08 -20.54
N THR A 100 -10.32 15.26 -19.96
CA THR A 100 -10.09 15.48 -18.53
C THR A 100 -11.39 15.82 -17.78
N ASP A 101 -12.54 15.76 -18.47
CA ASP A 101 -13.86 15.93 -17.87
C ASP A 101 -14.10 14.86 -16.79
N THR A 102 -14.54 15.30 -15.60
CA THR A 102 -14.60 14.45 -14.41
C THR A 102 -15.53 13.25 -14.59
N ASP A 103 -16.73 13.46 -15.13
CA ASP A 103 -17.71 12.37 -15.29
C ASP A 103 -17.24 11.34 -16.34
N LYS A 104 -16.64 11.81 -17.43
CA LYS A 104 -16.04 10.92 -18.44
C LYS A 104 -14.88 10.12 -17.88
N VAL A 105 -14.02 10.74 -17.06
CA VAL A 105 -12.88 10.06 -16.42
C VAL A 105 -13.35 9.05 -15.38
N ILE A 106 -14.34 9.41 -14.55
CA ILE A 106 -14.99 8.52 -13.58
C ILE A 106 -15.53 7.27 -14.28
N ALA A 107 -16.30 7.44 -15.36
CA ALA A 107 -16.81 6.32 -16.15
C ALA A 107 -15.70 5.48 -16.79
N ALA A 108 -14.62 6.11 -17.25
CA ALA A 108 -13.49 5.42 -17.86
C ALA A 108 -12.61 4.65 -16.86
N MET A 109 -12.63 5.04 -15.58
CA MET A 109 -11.85 4.44 -14.48
C MET A 109 -12.35 3.05 -14.08
N ALA A 110 -13.66 2.81 -14.16
CA ALA A 110 -14.28 1.54 -13.80
C ALA A 110 -13.63 0.35 -14.55
N GLY A 111 -13.21 -0.68 -13.80
CA GLY A 111 -12.65 -1.91 -14.34
C GLY A 111 -11.21 -1.83 -14.84
N GLN A 112 -10.54 -0.67 -14.75
CA GLN A 112 -9.14 -0.56 -15.14
C GLN A 112 -8.22 -1.47 -14.32
N THR A 113 -7.13 -1.90 -14.93
CA THR A 113 -6.11 -2.73 -14.29
C THR A 113 -4.73 -2.08 -14.34
N PHE A 114 -3.91 -2.37 -13.34
CA PHE A 114 -2.55 -1.83 -13.26
C PHE A 114 -1.61 -2.87 -12.65
N LYS A 115 -0.47 -3.11 -13.30
CA LYS A 115 0.59 -3.95 -12.75
C LYS A 115 1.32 -3.19 -11.65
N ALA A 116 1.00 -3.49 -10.40
CA ALA A 116 1.43 -2.76 -9.24
C ALA A 116 2.86 -3.15 -8.79
N PRO A 117 3.60 -2.25 -8.12
CA PRO A 117 4.89 -2.56 -7.49
C PRO A 117 4.82 -3.72 -6.49
N SER A 118 3.68 -3.96 -5.84
CA SER A 118 3.41 -5.14 -5.02
C SER A 118 3.54 -6.49 -5.76
N GLY A 119 3.60 -6.47 -7.09
CA GLY A 119 3.76 -7.66 -7.94
C GLY A 119 2.44 -8.28 -8.38
N ILE A 120 1.31 -7.69 -8.00
CA ILE A 120 -0.02 -8.09 -8.46
C ILE A 120 -0.57 -7.14 -9.53
N VAL A 121 -1.64 -7.58 -10.19
CA VAL A 121 -2.46 -6.71 -11.03
C VAL A 121 -3.61 -6.18 -10.17
N SER A 122 -3.51 -4.91 -9.79
CA SER A 122 -4.59 -4.19 -9.10
C SER A 122 -5.70 -3.88 -10.08
N LYS A 123 -6.95 -3.87 -9.61
CA LYS A 123 -8.13 -3.58 -10.42
C LYS A 123 -9.02 -2.57 -9.73
N MET A 124 -9.46 -1.54 -10.44
CA MET A 124 -10.53 -0.66 -9.99
C MET A 124 -11.85 -1.43 -10.05
N ASP A 125 -12.55 -1.55 -8.93
CA ASP A 125 -13.89 -2.14 -8.91
C ASP A 125 -14.81 -1.36 -9.86
N GLU A 126 -15.60 -2.08 -10.66
CA GLU A 126 -16.47 -1.49 -11.67
C GLU A 126 -17.60 -0.63 -11.10
N LYS A 127 -17.91 -0.78 -9.82
CA LYS A 127 -19.15 -0.26 -9.23
C LYS A 127 -18.91 0.67 -8.06
N ASN A 128 -17.91 0.39 -7.23
CA ASN A 128 -17.68 1.15 -5.99
C ASN A 128 -16.40 1.98 -5.97
N HIS A 129 -15.60 1.94 -7.04
CA HIS A 129 -14.35 2.68 -7.19
C HIS A 129 -13.32 2.46 -6.07
N HIS A 130 -13.41 1.33 -5.37
CA HIS A 130 -12.35 0.86 -4.48
C HIS A 130 -11.39 -0.04 -5.26
N LEU A 131 -10.12 -0.03 -4.86
CA LEU A 131 -9.07 -0.77 -5.54
C LEU A 131 -8.93 -2.17 -4.93
N HIS A 132 -8.98 -3.19 -5.78
CA HIS A 132 -8.60 -4.55 -5.39
C HIS A 132 -7.08 -4.61 -5.20
N LYS A 133 -6.63 -4.92 -3.99
CA LYS A 133 -5.21 -4.97 -3.62
C LYS A 133 -4.87 -6.28 -2.91
N SER A 134 -3.59 -6.64 -2.90
CA SER A 134 -3.09 -7.72 -2.05
C SER A 134 -3.05 -7.29 -0.60
N VAL A 135 -3.03 -8.27 0.31
CA VAL A 135 -2.66 -8.04 1.71
C VAL A 135 -1.39 -8.82 2.00
N PHE A 136 -0.44 -8.16 2.67
CA PHE A 136 0.82 -8.70 3.13
C PHE A 136 0.91 -8.52 4.64
N ILE A 137 1.41 -9.53 5.33
CA ILE A 137 1.89 -9.41 6.71
C ILE A 137 3.42 -9.39 6.66
N GLY A 138 3.99 -8.29 7.14
CA GLY A 138 5.42 -8.06 7.22
C GLY A 138 5.91 -8.07 8.66
N GLU A 139 7.01 -8.75 8.92
CA GLU A 139 7.73 -8.70 10.19
C GLU A 139 8.80 -7.61 10.14
N VAL A 140 8.84 -6.74 11.15
CA VAL A 140 9.81 -5.64 11.23
C VAL A 140 11.23 -6.20 11.39
N LYS A 141 12.14 -5.69 10.57
CA LYS A 141 13.59 -5.96 10.65
C LYS A 141 14.33 -4.81 11.35
N ALA A 142 15.51 -5.12 11.85
CA ALA A 142 16.38 -4.15 12.54
C ALA A 142 16.87 -2.99 11.64
N ASP A 143 16.74 -3.09 10.32
CA ASP A 143 17.07 -2.03 9.36
C ASP A 143 15.88 -1.12 9.01
N GLY A 144 14.72 -1.33 9.65
CA GLY A 144 13.48 -0.58 9.40
C GLY A 144 12.73 -1.01 8.13
N GLN A 145 13.13 -2.13 7.53
CA GLN A 145 12.39 -2.79 6.45
C GLN A 145 11.55 -3.93 7.00
N PHE A 146 10.76 -4.57 6.13
CA PHE A 146 9.91 -5.69 6.50
C PHE A 146 10.36 -6.99 5.83
N ASN A 147 10.23 -8.12 6.53
CA ASN A 147 10.25 -9.46 5.94
C ASN A 147 8.81 -9.92 5.71
N VAL A 148 8.42 -10.24 4.48
CA VAL A 148 7.05 -10.72 4.20
C VAL A 148 6.92 -12.15 4.72
N VAL A 149 6.09 -12.34 5.76
CA VAL A 149 5.85 -13.65 6.38
C VAL A 149 4.54 -14.29 5.92
N TRP A 150 3.61 -13.50 5.38
CA TRP A 150 2.38 -13.99 4.76
C TRP A 150 1.90 -13.03 3.68
N LYS A 151 1.19 -13.56 2.67
CA LYS A 151 0.52 -12.77 1.64
C LYS A 151 -0.73 -13.46 1.11
N THR A 152 -1.66 -12.70 0.57
CA THR A 152 -2.79 -13.23 -0.18
C THR A 152 -2.32 -13.89 -1.49
N PRO A 153 -3.00 -14.95 -1.99
CA PRO A 153 -2.65 -15.57 -3.28
C PRO A 153 -2.81 -14.64 -4.49
N GLY A 154 -3.64 -13.61 -4.36
CA GLY A 154 -3.93 -12.62 -5.38
C GLY A 154 -4.59 -11.37 -4.78
N PRO A 155 -5.10 -10.45 -5.61
CA PRO A 155 -5.81 -9.28 -5.14
C PRO A 155 -7.09 -9.69 -4.40
N VAL A 156 -7.33 -9.08 -3.25
CA VAL A 156 -8.59 -9.19 -2.51
C VAL A 156 -9.59 -8.23 -3.15
N LYS A 157 -10.78 -8.72 -3.46
CA LYS A 157 -11.88 -7.86 -3.92
C LYS A 157 -12.16 -6.80 -2.85
N ALA A 158 -12.21 -5.55 -3.26
CA ALA A 158 -12.47 -4.45 -2.36
C ALA A 158 -13.90 -4.52 -1.80
N LYS A 159 -13.98 -4.54 -0.47
CA LYS A 159 -15.24 -4.50 0.28
C LYS A 159 -15.17 -3.30 1.23
N PRO A 160 -15.86 -2.19 0.92
CA PRO A 160 -15.86 -1.01 1.79
C PRO A 160 -16.47 -1.31 3.17
N TRP A 161 -17.33 -2.32 3.27
CA TRP A 161 -18.02 -2.66 4.51
C TRP A 161 -17.55 -4.03 5.02
N SER A 162 -16.99 -4.03 6.23
CA SER A 162 -16.60 -5.26 6.91
C SER A 162 -17.84 -5.94 7.52
N PRO A 163 -18.09 -7.24 7.24
CA PRO A 163 -19.18 -7.98 7.88
C PRO A 163 -18.95 -8.21 9.38
N TYR A 164 -17.73 -7.96 9.87
CA TYR A 164 -17.36 -8.12 11.27
C TYR A 164 -17.56 -6.85 12.10
N ILE A 165 -17.94 -5.73 11.48
CA ILE A 165 -18.23 -4.48 12.17
C ILE A 165 -19.74 -4.32 12.28
N GLU A 166 -20.23 -4.09 13.50
CA GLU A 166 -21.64 -3.86 13.76
C GLU A 166 -22.17 -2.69 12.92
N GLY A 167 -23.35 -2.86 12.31
CA GLY A 167 -23.95 -1.88 11.40
C GLY A 167 -23.40 -1.88 9.98
N ASN A 168 -22.34 -2.65 9.67
CA ASN A 168 -21.80 -2.76 8.31
C ASN A 168 -22.26 -4.02 7.57
N ALA A 169 -22.63 -5.09 8.27
CA ALA A 169 -22.91 -6.40 7.67
C ALA A 169 -24.04 -6.40 6.62
N SER A 170 -24.98 -5.47 6.70
CA SER A 170 -26.09 -5.33 5.74
C SER A 170 -25.85 -4.29 4.65
N LYS A 171 -24.73 -3.55 4.70
CA LYS A 171 -24.45 -2.50 3.72
C LYS A 171 -23.93 -3.11 2.41
N PRO A 172 -24.45 -2.68 1.26
CA PRO A 172 -23.96 -3.17 -0.02
C PRO A 172 -22.55 -2.63 -0.29
N ASP A 173 -21.69 -3.48 -0.86
CA ASP A 173 -20.37 -3.08 -1.34
C ASP A 173 -20.44 -2.09 -2.51
N GLU A 174 -21.61 -1.90 -3.10
CA GLU A 174 -21.88 -1.04 -4.26
C GLU A 174 -22.66 0.21 -3.84
N PRO A 175 -22.46 1.38 -4.48
CA PRO A 175 -23.23 2.58 -4.17
C PRO A 175 -24.73 2.34 -4.31
N VAL A 176 -25.49 2.65 -3.26
CA VAL A 176 -26.95 2.67 -3.32
C VAL A 176 -27.34 3.87 -4.18
N LYS A 177 -28.00 3.64 -5.31
CA LYS A 177 -28.54 4.73 -6.13
C LYS A 177 -29.47 5.57 -5.26
N LYS A 178 -29.20 6.88 -5.20
CA LYS A 178 -30.12 7.87 -4.65
C LYS A 178 -31.22 8.17 -5.64
#